data_AF-A0AA90NZL3-F1
#
_entry.id   AF-A0AA90NZL3-F1
#
_cell.length_a   1.000
_cell.length_b   1.000
_cell.length_c   1.000
_cell.angle_alpha   90.00
_cell.angle_beta   90.00
_cell.angle_gamma   90.00
#
_symmetry.space_group_name_H-M   'P 1'
#
loop_
_entity.id
_entity.type
_entity.pdbx_description
1 polymer ?
#
loop_
_entity_poly.entity_id
_entity_poly.type
_entity_poly.pdbx_seq_one_letter_code
_entity_poly.pdbx_strand_id
1 'polypeptide(L)'
;MSYPRAHGMVGESTDISPFEPPVGVVLSSLALLLTDPQFKYLETVMMGDFEDVDDLRAEILVSSNKFASEALNRILNEIDRAVDDYRRGIAHI
;
A
#
# COMPACT_ATOMS: atom_id res chain seq x y z
N MET A 1 25.41 37.45 27.81
CA MET A 1 24.56 37.81 26.66
C MET A 1 24.26 36.53 25.91
N SER A 2 23.03 36.04 26.05
CA SER A 2 22.54 34.80 25.43
C SER A 2 21.96 35.11 24.06
N TYR A 3 22.33 34.32 23.05
CA TYR A 3 21.57 34.25 21.80
C TYR A 3 20.78 32.94 21.76
N PRO A 4 19.49 32.96 21.39
CA PRO A 4 18.61 31.80 21.43
C PRO A 4 18.91 30.80 20.32
N ARG A 5 18.74 29.53 20.68
CA ARG A 5 18.77 28.32 19.85
C ARG A 5 17.73 28.43 18.74
N ALA A 6 18.16 28.43 17.49
CA ALA A 6 17.26 28.27 16.34
C ALA A 6 16.75 26.82 16.30
N HIS A 7 15.61 26.59 16.94
CA HIS A 7 14.72 25.48 16.58
C HIS A 7 13.99 25.89 15.30
N GLY A 8 14.53 25.50 14.16
CA GLY A 8 13.80 25.43 12.90
C GLY A 8 13.41 23.98 12.64
N MET A 9 12.45 23.46 13.40
CA MET A 9 11.63 22.35 12.94
C MET A 9 10.71 22.96 11.88
N VAL A 10 11.04 22.79 10.61
CA VAL A 10 10.12 23.10 9.51
C VAL A 10 9.88 21.77 8.82
N GLY A 11 8.59 21.44 8.74
CA GLY A 11 8.01 20.17 8.37
C GLY A 11 8.79 19.40 7.34
N GLU A 12 9.01 18.13 7.67
CA GLU A 12 8.98 17.04 6.72
C GLU A 12 7.78 17.27 5.80
N SER A 13 8.02 17.91 4.67
CA SER A 13 7.13 17.79 3.53
C SER A 13 7.27 16.33 3.15
N THR A 14 6.38 15.49 3.70
CA THR A 14 5.99 14.25 3.05
C THR A 14 5.55 14.69 1.67
N ASP A 15 6.50 14.59 0.74
CA ASP A 15 6.33 14.76 -0.68
C ASP A 15 5.45 13.56 -1.05
N ILE A 16 4.14 13.69 -0.84
CA ILE A 16 3.17 12.69 -1.26
C ILE A 16 3.22 12.80 -2.78
N SER A 17 4.13 12.04 -3.38
CA SER A 17 4.29 12.00 -4.81
C SER A 17 2.90 11.70 -5.38
N PRO A 18 2.32 12.58 -6.22
CA PRO A 18 0.97 12.35 -6.75
C PRO A 18 0.92 11.08 -7.63
N PHE A 19 2.05 10.43 -7.86
CA PHE A 19 2.18 9.20 -8.63
C PHE A 19 2.15 7.93 -7.76
N GLU A 20 2.20 8.08 -6.43
CA GLU A 20 2.08 6.97 -5.50
C GLU A 20 0.63 6.83 -5.04
N PRO A 21 0.00 5.68 -5.32
CA PRO A 21 -1.36 5.44 -4.87
C PRO A 21 -1.39 5.35 -3.34
N PRO A 22 -2.36 6.00 -2.69
CA PRO A 22 -2.56 5.80 -1.26
C PRO A 22 -2.95 4.33 -1.03
N VAL A 23 -2.40 3.74 0.03
CA VAL A 23 -2.60 2.31 0.36
C VAL A 23 -4.09 1.93 0.39
N GLY A 24 -4.97 2.84 0.81
CA GLY A 24 -6.43 2.65 0.81
C GLY A 24 -7.05 2.32 -0.56
N VAL A 25 -6.49 2.82 -1.66
CA VAL A 25 -6.94 2.47 -3.03
C VAL A 25 -6.58 1.02 -3.34
N VAL A 26 -5.37 0.60 -3.00
CA VAL A 26 -4.91 -0.78 -3.19
C VAL A 26 -5.71 -1.74 -2.31
N LEU A 27 -5.91 -1.40 -1.02
CA LEU A 27 -6.73 -2.19 -0.10
C LEU A 27 -8.17 -2.35 -0.61
N SER A 28 -8.75 -1.31 -1.21
CA SER A 28 -10.09 -1.39 -1.80
C SER A 28 -10.16 -2.38 -2.97
N SER A 29 -9.10 -2.44 -3.80
CA SER A 29 -9.02 -3.42 -4.90
C SER A 29 -8.83 -4.85 -4.35
N LEU A 30 -7.96 -5.01 -3.35
CA LEU A 30 -7.72 -6.29 -2.69
C LEU A 30 -8.96 -6.83 -1.97
N ALA A 31 -9.84 -5.95 -1.46
CA ALA A 31 -11.10 -6.36 -0.85
C ALA A 31 -12.00 -7.16 -1.81
N LEU A 32 -11.87 -6.95 -3.13
CA LEU A 32 -12.62 -7.72 -4.14
C LEU A 32 -12.17 -9.19 -4.17
N LEU A 33 -10.90 -9.47 -3.87
CA LEU A 33 -10.38 -10.84 -3.80
C LEU A 33 -10.91 -11.60 -2.60
N LEU A 34 -11.31 -10.92 -1.51
CA LEU A 34 -11.88 -11.55 -0.31
C LEU A 34 -13.21 -12.26 -0.56
N THR A 35 -13.85 -12.02 -1.70
CA THR A 35 -15.04 -12.77 -2.13
C THR A 35 -14.73 -14.25 -2.38
N ASP A 36 -13.47 -14.58 -2.65
CA ASP A 36 -13.02 -15.94 -2.89
C ASP A 36 -12.31 -16.51 -1.63
N PRO A 37 -12.75 -17.66 -1.11
CA PRO A 37 -12.29 -18.20 0.17
C PRO A 37 -10.79 -18.49 0.23
N GLN A 38 -10.11 -18.62 -0.91
CA GLN A 38 -8.65 -18.80 -0.95
C GLN A 38 -7.89 -17.54 -0.48
N PHE A 39 -8.52 -16.38 -0.47
CA PHE A 39 -7.94 -15.11 -0.02
C PHE A 39 -8.37 -14.70 1.38
N LYS A 40 -9.04 -15.58 2.15
CA LYS A 40 -9.52 -15.23 3.49
C LYS A 40 -8.39 -14.77 4.43
N TYR A 41 -7.17 -15.30 4.26
CA TYR A 41 -6.01 -14.86 5.04
C TYR A 41 -5.56 -13.42 4.70
N LEU A 42 -5.84 -12.96 3.48
CA LEU A 42 -5.55 -11.59 3.05
C LEU A 42 -6.34 -10.58 3.91
N GLU A 43 -7.54 -10.92 4.37
CA GLU A 43 -8.32 -10.08 5.29
C GLU A 43 -7.53 -9.77 6.57
N THR A 44 -6.79 -10.74 7.11
CA THR A 44 -5.95 -10.53 8.30
C THR A 44 -4.77 -9.62 8.01
N VAL A 45 -4.14 -9.78 6.84
CA VAL A 45 -3.05 -8.91 6.40
C VAL A 45 -3.57 -7.47 6.24
N MET A 46 -4.72 -7.30 5.58
CA MET A 46 -5.33 -5.99 5.33
C MET A 46 -5.80 -5.24 6.59
N MET A 47 -5.91 -5.91 7.74
CA MET A 47 -6.18 -5.25 9.04
C MET A 47 -4.93 -4.61 9.66
N GLY A 48 -3.75 -4.80 9.06
CA GLY A 48 -2.52 -4.14 9.47
C GLY A 48 -2.53 -2.63 9.20
N ASP A 49 -1.72 -1.91 9.95
CA ASP A 49 -1.40 -0.51 9.65
C ASP A 49 -0.21 -0.48 8.69
N PHE A 50 -0.44 0.06 7.49
CA PHE A 50 0.56 0.21 6.43
C PHE A 50 0.74 1.68 6.11
N GLU A 51 1.99 2.15 6.06
CA GLU A 51 2.30 3.52 5.71
C GLU A 51 2.13 3.74 4.19
N ASP A 52 2.54 2.75 3.40
CA ASP A 52 2.52 2.80 1.94
C ASP A 52 2.26 1.42 1.29
N VAL A 53 2.29 1.38 -0.05
CA VAL A 53 2.01 0.17 -0.82
C VAL A 53 3.18 -0.81 -0.80
N ASP A 54 4.42 -0.33 -0.66
CA ASP A 54 5.59 -1.21 -0.57
C ASP A 54 5.60 -1.95 0.78
N ASP A 55 5.19 -1.29 1.86
CA ASP A 55 4.95 -1.92 3.18
C ASP A 55 3.92 -3.06 3.09
N LEU A 56 2.76 -2.80 2.47
CA LEU A 56 1.73 -3.81 2.23
C LEU A 56 2.28 -4.99 1.40
N ARG A 57 3.07 -4.69 0.35
CA ARG A 57 3.68 -5.70 -0.51
C ARG A 57 4.68 -6.54 0.26
N ALA A 58 5.51 -5.92 1.10
CA ALA A 58 6.47 -6.61 1.94
C ALA A 58 5.76 -7.56 2.91
N GLU A 59 4.70 -7.13 3.56
CA GLU A 59 3.93 -7.96 4.50
C GLU A 59 3.29 -9.18 3.79
N ILE A 60 2.77 -8.98 2.58
CA ILE A 60 2.22 -10.07 1.76
C ILE A 60 3.32 -11.08 1.37
N LEU A 61 4.52 -10.61 1.06
CA LEU A 61 5.67 -11.47 0.73
C LEU A 61 6.19 -12.22 1.96
N VAL A 62 6.22 -11.59 3.13
CA VAL A 62 6.54 -12.25 4.41
C VAL A 62 5.51 -13.33 4.73
N SER A 63 4.24 -13.04 4.47
CA SER A 63 3.11 -13.95 4.63
C SER A 63 2.90 -14.92 3.45
N SER A 64 3.84 -14.97 2.48
CA SER A 64 3.70 -15.77 1.26
C SER A 64 3.47 -17.26 1.53
N ASN A 65 4.00 -17.79 2.63
CA ASN A 65 3.81 -19.18 3.06
C ASN A 65 2.38 -19.51 3.49
N LYS A 66 1.52 -18.51 3.69
CA LYS A 66 0.10 -18.65 4.04
C LYS A 66 -0.81 -18.71 2.81
N PHE A 67 -0.28 -18.34 1.65
CA PHE A 67 -1.00 -18.34 0.38
C PHE A 67 -0.51 -19.49 -0.50
N ALA A 68 -1.41 -20.03 -1.32
CA ALA A 68 -0.98 -20.85 -2.46
C ALA A 68 -0.23 -19.95 -3.46
N SER A 69 0.76 -20.49 -4.17
CA SER A 69 1.57 -19.70 -5.12
C SER A 69 0.73 -18.96 -6.16
N GLU A 70 -0.36 -19.57 -6.64
CA GLU A 70 -1.29 -18.94 -7.58
C GLU A 70 -2.08 -17.79 -6.92
N ALA A 71 -2.53 -17.97 -5.68
CA ALA A 71 -3.21 -16.94 -4.92
C ALA A 71 -2.28 -15.75 -4.62
N LEU A 72 -1.03 -16.02 -4.21
CA LEU A 72 -0.03 -14.98 -3.99
C LEU A 72 0.23 -14.16 -5.26
N ASN A 73 0.44 -14.83 -6.40
CA ASN A 73 0.62 -14.14 -7.68
C ASN A 73 -0.59 -13.29 -8.05
N ARG A 74 -1.81 -13.78 -7.77
CA ARG A 74 -3.04 -13.02 -8.02
C ARG A 74 -3.17 -11.79 -7.14
N ILE A 75 -2.77 -11.87 -5.86
CA ILE A 75 -2.72 -10.72 -4.95
C ILE A 75 -1.73 -9.67 -5.48
N LEU A 76 -0.50 -10.09 -5.81
CA LEU A 76 0.53 -9.17 -6.31
C LEU A 76 0.11 -8.49 -7.62
N ASN A 77 -0.48 -9.25 -8.55
CA ASN A 77 -1.01 -8.70 -9.79
C ASN A 77 -2.14 -7.69 -9.55
N GLU A 78 -2.99 -7.91 -8.55
CA GLU A 78 -4.06 -6.97 -8.20
C GLU A 78 -3.51 -5.68 -7.60
N ILE A 79 -2.42 -5.75 -6.82
CA ILE A 79 -1.69 -4.56 -6.34
C ILE A 79 -1.11 -3.77 -7.51
N ASP A 80 -0.37 -4.44 -8.39
CA ASP A 80 0.25 -3.80 -9.56
C ASP A 80 -0.83 -3.16 -10.45
N ARG A 81 -1.98 -3.84 -10.63
CA ARG A 81 -3.13 -3.30 -11.37
C ARG A 81 -3.74 -2.08 -10.68
N ALA A 82 -3.97 -2.12 -9.37
CA ALA A 82 -4.54 -0.99 -8.63
C ALA A 82 -3.62 0.24 -8.70
N VAL A 83 -2.30 0.01 -8.65
CA VAL A 83 -1.29 1.06 -8.82
C VAL A 83 -1.32 1.63 -10.23
N ASP A 84 -1.38 0.78 -11.26
CA ASP A 84 -1.45 1.21 -12.66
C ASP A 84 -2.75 1.99 -12.94
N ASP A 85 -3.90 1.48 -12.47
CA ASP A 85 -5.20 2.13 -12.64
C ASP A 85 -5.23 3.51 -11.96
N TYR A 86 -4.63 3.66 -10.78
CA TYR A 86 -4.48 4.97 -10.11
C TYR A 86 -3.59 5.92 -10.93
N ARG A 87 -2.41 5.45 -11.35
CA ARG A 87 -1.46 6.24 -12.16
C ARG A 87 -2.07 6.69 -13.47
N ARG A 88 -2.82 5.81 -14.14
CA ARG A 88 -3.56 6.14 -15.37
C ARG A 88 -4.68 7.12 -15.08
N GLY A 89 -5.40 6.95 -13.97
CA GLY A 89 -6.42 7.89 -13.52
C GLY A 89 -5.89 9.31 -13.35
N ILE A 90 -4.69 9.46 -12.78
CA ILE A 90 -4.02 10.75 -12.60
C ILE A 90 -3.44 11.32 -13.90
N ALA A 91 -2.90 10.48 -14.78
CA ALA A 91 -2.41 10.91 -16.08
C ALA A 91 -3.53 11.47 -17.00
N HIS A 92 -4.80 11.28 -16.64
CA HIS A 92 -5.97 11.77 -17.36
C HIS A 92 -6.62 13.03 -16.74
N ILE A 93 -6.05 13.61 -15.68
CA ILE A 93 -6.51 14.85 -15.02
C ILE A 93 -5.60 16.01 -15.43
#